data_AF-A0A955HZT0-F1
#
_entry.id   AF-A0A955HZT0-F1
#
_cell.length_a   1.000
_cell.length_b   1.000
_cell.length_c   1.000
_cell.angle_alpha   90.00
_cell.angle_beta   90.00
_cell.angle_gamma   90.00
#
_symmetry.space_group_name_H-M   'P 1'
#
loop_
_entity.id
_entity.type
_entity.pdbx_description
1 polymer ?
#
loop_
_entity_poly.entity_id
_entity_poly.type
_entity_poly.pdbx_seq_one_letter_code
_entity_poly.pdbx_strand_id
1 'polypeptide(L)'
;MPGKKRNKQHRIGSKAVNLFKNSLPDTGTFGMVLSDETANDYGIDGYLQIFIKEEHTGEICKVQIKGNETGKYLKDGKTLSFSLDLDSAFFLIDQVQSPTALIVVDNSKKAVYWHPIQTSLEAREALEKCMAQSDAENPSITIHIDIKENRLTPRNYKALYSYFQDARVKLAKRAMLRIKTDKTLSAGVQHINEIERQILELPGFDWRFRKGELLSPGTVFSLESSDGKQVDFMPSKTYKPELAPTIKLRAKFSTKSKKERQRFEAFRKAVQDGTGTVDLDDSNIDSLEIFSGSQRIDQNSPDSKVKLTIGPTKTRQILILDNGKQEARYVAEIWVEQGKFFIETVAGQILNIKMDFKPGETKGKFNIGINPEKLVSASQQLRLLDFIKDTQQLIISFIDDVGFKRKLFAADLDASSIVSDDQYNFAKALAEIEAKTGVAVPFPLPEGLKMEDVRNAYWVHRLLTQGKVTQDITLNFTLRRNPPEKVEKNKFMILTQNPPEIYLFGKPYVVPDFTQTIAGKITELKTPEGKGKPSYKIEMKNAEISIKKTVESNKPL
;
A
#
# COMPACT_ATOMS: atom_id res chain seq x y z
N MET A 1 -50.81 -16.18 -48.54
CA MET A 1 -50.66 -16.82 -47.21
C MET A 1 -50.80 -15.72 -46.15
N PRO A 2 -51.77 -15.80 -45.22
CA PRO A 2 -51.81 -14.84 -44.11
C PRO A 2 -50.54 -15.02 -43.27
N GLY A 3 -49.76 -13.94 -43.12
CA GLY A 3 -48.49 -13.96 -42.38
C GLY A 3 -48.68 -14.49 -40.96
N LYS A 4 -47.81 -15.42 -40.53
CA LYS A 4 -47.82 -15.99 -39.18
C LYS A 4 -47.86 -14.85 -38.15
N LYS A 5 -48.96 -14.72 -37.40
CA LYS A 5 -49.07 -13.72 -36.32
C LYS A 5 -47.95 -13.99 -35.31
N ARG A 6 -47.17 -12.95 -35.01
CA ARG A 6 -46.08 -13.02 -34.04
C ARG A 6 -46.63 -13.39 -32.66
N ASN A 7 -46.13 -14.47 -32.08
CA ASN A 7 -46.52 -14.92 -30.73
C ASN A 7 -46.22 -13.80 -29.69
N LYS A 8 -47.11 -13.63 -28.71
CA LYS A 8 -47.04 -12.63 -27.63
C LYS A 8 -45.68 -12.66 -26.92
N GLN A 9 -45.13 -13.84 -26.65
CA GLN A 9 -43.81 -14.00 -26.02
C GLN A 9 -42.68 -13.38 -26.85
N HIS A 10 -42.66 -13.59 -28.17
CA HIS A 10 -41.68 -12.96 -29.05
C HIS A 10 -41.78 -11.43 -29.06
N ARG A 11 -42.98 -10.87 -28.88
CA ARG A 11 -43.17 -9.41 -28.79
C ARG A 11 -42.61 -8.87 -27.46
N ILE A 12 -42.88 -9.56 -26.36
CA ILE A 12 -42.37 -9.22 -25.01
C ILE A 12 -40.83 -9.26 -25.00
N GLY A 13 -40.23 -10.31 -25.57
CA GLY A 13 -38.78 -10.47 -25.66
C GLY A 13 -38.10 -9.35 -26.45
N SER A 14 -38.54 -9.05 -27.68
CA SER A 14 -37.92 -7.95 -28.43
C SER A 14 -38.15 -6.57 -27.82
N LYS A 15 -39.28 -6.35 -27.14
CA LYS A 15 -39.49 -5.10 -26.41
C LYS A 15 -38.48 -4.97 -25.26
N ALA A 16 -38.19 -6.06 -24.57
CA ALA A 16 -37.19 -6.10 -23.50
C ALA A 16 -35.77 -5.81 -24.01
N VAL A 17 -35.36 -6.44 -25.11
CA VAL A 17 -34.05 -6.18 -25.75
C VAL A 17 -33.92 -4.71 -26.13
N ASN A 18 -34.94 -4.14 -26.80
CA ASN A 18 -34.92 -2.73 -27.17
C ASN A 18 -34.87 -1.79 -25.95
N LEU A 19 -35.63 -2.09 -24.89
CA LEU A 19 -35.59 -1.28 -23.66
C LEU A 19 -34.23 -1.35 -22.97
N PHE A 20 -33.60 -2.52 -22.93
CA PHE A 20 -32.26 -2.65 -22.38
C PHE A 20 -31.22 -1.91 -23.22
N LYS A 21 -31.21 -2.12 -24.55
CA LYS A 21 -30.30 -1.44 -25.48
C LYS A 21 -30.40 0.08 -25.36
N ASN A 22 -31.61 0.61 -25.31
CA ASN A 22 -31.87 2.05 -25.16
C ASN A 22 -31.57 2.60 -23.75
N SER A 23 -31.36 1.73 -22.76
CA SER A 23 -31.00 2.15 -21.41
C SER A 23 -29.49 2.39 -21.26
N LEU A 24 -28.65 1.75 -22.09
CA LEU A 24 -27.21 1.74 -21.88
C LEU A 24 -26.60 3.15 -21.93
N PRO A 25 -25.60 3.45 -21.06
CA PRO A 25 -24.99 4.76 -21.00
C PRO A 25 -24.10 5.00 -22.22
N ASP A 26 -24.10 6.25 -22.68
CA ASP A 26 -23.19 6.75 -23.71
C ASP A 26 -22.83 8.20 -23.39
N THR A 27 -21.96 8.40 -22.38
CA THR A 27 -21.64 9.73 -21.82
C THR A 27 -20.21 10.18 -22.08
N GLY A 28 -19.49 9.55 -23.00
CA GLY A 28 -18.05 9.76 -23.29
C GLY A 28 -17.10 9.26 -22.18
N THR A 29 -17.43 9.52 -20.91
CA THR A 29 -16.67 9.05 -19.74
C THR A 29 -16.91 7.58 -19.41
N PHE A 30 -18.11 7.07 -19.68
CA PHE A 30 -18.49 5.67 -19.49
C PHE A 30 -19.55 5.30 -20.52
N GLY A 31 -19.28 4.27 -21.31
CA GLY A 31 -20.15 3.79 -22.37
C GLY A 31 -20.37 2.28 -22.28
N MET A 32 -21.54 1.82 -22.66
CA MET A 32 -21.80 0.40 -22.89
C MET A 32 -22.54 0.20 -24.21
N VAL A 33 -22.07 -0.73 -25.04
CA VAL A 33 -22.70 -1.06 -26.32
C VAL A 33 -23.08 -2.53 -26.30
N LEU A 34 -24.35 -2.81 -26.61
CA LEU A 34 -24.84 -4.17 -26.82
C LEU A 34 -24.66 -4.56 -28.29
N SER A 35 -23.84 -5.57 -28.50
CA SER A 35 -23.71 -6.26 -29.79
C SER A 35 -24.60 -7.50 -29.76
N ASP A 36 -25.56 -7.55 -30.68
CA ASP A 36 -26.53 -8.63 -30.79
C ASP A 36 -25.84 -9.90 -31.36
N GLU A 37 -26.19 -11.08 -30.85
CA GLU A 37 -25.67 -12.34 -31.38
C GLU A 37 -26.49 -12.78 -32.61
N THR A 38 -25.83 -12.95 -33.76
CA THR A 38 -26.46 -13.33 -35.02
C THR A 38 -26.49 -14.84 -35.21
N ALA A 39 -27.08 -15.60 -34.28
CA ALA A 39 -27.58 -16.97 -34.44
C ALA A 39 -28.00 -17.53 -33.08
N ASN A 40 -29.03 -18.39 -33.05
CA ASN A 40 -29.52 -19.09 -31.86
C ASN A 40 -28.38 -19.80 -31.11
N ASP A 41 -27.87 -19.18 -30.06
CA ASP A 41 -27.01 -19.83 -29.09
C ASP A 41 -27.73 -19.92 -27.74
N TYR A 42 -27.45 -20.99 -27.02
CA TYR A 42 -28.24 -21.57 -25.92
C TYR A 42 -28.44 -20.64 -24.70
N GLY A 43 -29.19 -19.53 -24.84
CA GLY A 43 -29.55 -18.65 -23.72
C GLY A 43 -28.57 -17.50 -23.45
N ILE A 44 -27.85 -16.99 -24.45
CA ILE A 44 -27.19 -15.67 -24.43
C ILE A 44 -27.85 -14.79 -25.49
N ASP A 45 -28.22 -13.55 -25.14
CA ASP A 45 -28.89 -12.63 -26.08
C ASP A 45 -27.93 -11.58 -26.68
N GLY A 46 -26.75 -11.41 -26.09
CA GLY A 46 -25.74 -10.52 -26.65
C GLY A 46 -24.51 -10.30 -25.79
N TYR A 47 -23.64 -9.44 -26.31
CA TYR A 47 -22.35 -9.10 -25.73
C TYR A 47 -22.33 -7.61 -25.38
N LEU A 48 -22.02 -7.29 -24.13
CA LEU A 48 -21.73 -5.94 -23.69
C LEU A 48 -20.25 -5.63 -23.91
N GLN A 49 -20.00 -4.64 -24.74
CA GLN A 49 -18.72 -3.95 -24.84
C GLN A 49 -18.76 -2.72 -23.92
N ILE A 50 -17.70 -2.52 -23.15
CA ILE A 50 -17.61 -1.44 -22.17
C ILE A 50 -16.52 -0.47 -22.59
N PHE A 51 -16.81 0.83 -22.48
CA PHE A 51 -15.91 1.92 -22.82
C PHE A 51 -15.69 2.81 -21.60
N ILE A 52 -14.45 3.18 -21.32
CA ILE A 52 -14.09 4.13 -20.27
C ILE A 52 -13.28 5.24 -20.92
N LYS A 53 -13.74 6.50 -20.81
CA LYS A 53 -13.15 7.65 -21.53
C LYS A 53 -12.97 7.36 -23.03
N GLU A 54 -14.02 6.84 -23.66
CA GLU A 54 -14.06 6.46 -25.08
C GLU A 54 -13.12 5.30 -25.50
N GLU A 55 -12.37 4.72 -24.56
CA GLU A 55 -11.51 3.56 -24.83
C GLU A 55 -12.22 2.25 -24.48
N HIS A 56 -12.23 1.30 -25.41
CA HIS A 56 -12.77 -0.05 -25.19
C HIS A 56 -11.93 -0.79 -24.14
N THR A 57 -12.57 -1.35 -23.10
CA THR A 57 -11.86 -2.00 -21.99
C THR A 57 -11.21 -3.34 -22.35
N GLY A 58 -11.50 -3.86 -23.56
CA GLY A 58 -11.10 -5.20 -23.99
C GLY A 58 -11.99 -6.31 -23.40
N GLU A 59 -13.02 -5.95 -22.65
CA GLU A 59 -13.88 -6.91 -21.96
C GLU A 59 -15.10 -7.28 -22.79
N ILE A 60 -15.32 -8.58 -22.92
CA ILE A 60 -16.50 -9.15 -23.56
C ILE A 60 -17.35 -9.77 -22.47
N CYS A 61 -18.39 -9.05 -22.04
CA CYS A 61 -19.32 -9.49 -21.02
C CYS A 61 -20.59 -10.04 -21.69
N LYS A 62 -21.07 -11.20 -21.27
CA LYS A 62 -22.29 -11.78 -21.85
C LYS A 62 -23.53 -11.34 -21.08
N VAL A 63 -24.66 -11.28 -21.75
CA VAL A 63 -25.96 -11.02 -21.12
C VAL A 63 -27.04 -11.94 -21.65
N GLN A 64 -27.94 -12.33 -20.76
CA GLN A 64 -29.18 -13.00 -21.11
C GLN A 64 -30.34 -12.11 -20.66
N ILE A 65 -31.24 -11.77 -21.58
CA ILE A 65 -32.27 -10.74 -21.44
C ILE A 65 -33.64 -11.42 -21.40
N LYS A 66 -34.27 -11.38 -20.23
CA LYS A 66 -35.63 -11.87 -20.04
C LYS A 66 -36.59 -10.70 -19.83
N GLY A 67 -37.69 -10.70 -20.56
CA GLY A 67 -38.75 -9.70 -20.46
C GLY A 67 -40.02 -10.27 -19.85
N ASN A 68 -40.65 -9.52 -18.95
CA ASN A 68 -42.02 -9.76 -18.50
C ASN A 68 -42.92 -8.58 -18.93
N GLU A 69 -44.23 -8.83 -19.08
CA GLU A 69 -45.19 -7.75 -19.32
C GLU A 69 -45.25 -6.82 -18.09
N THR A 70 -45.39 -7.41 -16.90
CA THR A 70 -45.32 -6.73 -15.60
C THR A 70 -44.55 -7.61 -14.61
N GLY A 71 -43.63 -7.03 -13.85
CA GLY A 71 -42.84 -7.72 -12.84
C GLY A 71 -43.66 -8.10 -11.60
N LYS A 72 -43.27 -9.20 -10.94
CA LYS A 72 -43.85 -9.59 -9.64
C LYS A 72 -43.05 -8.95 -8.52
N TYR A 73 -43.61 -7.93 -7.89
CA TYR A 73 -42.95 -7.19 -6.83
C TYR A 73 -43.38 -7.67 -5.44
N LEU A 74 -42.41 -7.89 -4.55
CA LEU A 74 -42.58 -8.29 -3.17
C LEU A 74 -42.12 -7.16 -2.22
N LYS A 75 -42.46 -7.29 -0.92
CA LYS A 75 -42.03 -6.38 0.16
C LYS A 75 -42.31 -4.90 -0.17
N ASP A 76 -43.57 -4.57 -0.45
CA ASP A 76 -44.04 -3.22 -0.81
C ASP A 76 -43.29 -2.61 -2.01
N GLY A 77 -42.93 -3.43 -2.99
CA GLY A 77 -42.25 -2.96 -4.20
C GLY A 77 -40.73 -2.98 -4.14
N LYS A 78 -40.11 -3.38 -3.01
CA LYS A 78 -38.65 -3.33 -2.81
C LYS A 78 -37.88 -4.48 -3.49
N THR A 79 -38.54 -5.58 -3.83
CA THR A 79 -37.88 -6.74 -4.43
C THR A 79 -38.66 -7.22 -5.65
N LEU A 80 -37.98 -7.40 -6.78
CA LEU A 80 -38.53 -8.06 -7.95
C LEU A 80 -38.25 -9.56 -7.86
N SER A 81 -39.29 -10.38 -7.92
CA SER A 81 -39.20 -11.83 -7.97
C SER A 81 -39.32 -12.28 -9.43
N PHE A 82 -38.36 -13.10 -9.88
CA PHE A 82 -38.32 -13.60 -11.24
C PHE A 82 -38.09 -15.12 -11.24
N SER A 83 -38.87 -15.84 -12.05
CA SER A 83 -38.74 -17.28 -12.25
C SER A 83 -37.93 -17.53 -13.51
N LEU A 84 -36.86 -18.30 -13.39
CA LEU A 84 -35.95 -18.69 -14.47
C LEU A 84 -36.02 -20.21 -14.62
N ASP A 85 -36.24 -20.68 -15.85
CA ASP A 85 -36.26 -22.12 -16.15
C ASP A 85 -34.94 -22.79 -15.75
N LEU A 86 -35.05 -24.05 -15.30
CA LEU A 86 -33.91 -24.77 -14.72
C LEU A 86 -32.76 -24.90 -15.71
N ASP A 87 -33.04 -25.14 -16.99
CA ASP A 87 -32.02 -25.29 -18.03
C ASP A 87 -31.24 -23.98 -18.24
N SER A 88 -31.95 -22.84 -18.37
CA SER A 88 -31.30 -21.53 -18.44
C SER A 88 -30.51 -21.21 -17.17
N ALA A 89 -31.05 -21.54 -16.00
CA ALA A 89 -30.34 -21.34 -14.73
C ALA A 89 -29.06 -22.18 -14.66
N PHE A 90 -29.14 -23.47 -14.96
CA PHE A 90 -27.99 -24.37 -15.00
C PHE A 90 -26.95 -23.91 -16.02
N PHE A 91 -27.37 -23.54 -17.22
CA PHE A 91 -26.49 -23.03 -18.25
C PHE A 91 -25.74 -21.78 -17.77
N LEU A 92 -26.46 -20.74 -17.34
CA LEU A 92 -25.88 -19.46 -16.94
C LEU A 92 -24.96 -19.58 -15.72
N ILE A 93 -25.36 -20.38 -14.72
CA ILE A 93 -24.64 -20.52 -13.45
C ILE A 93 -23.44 -21.48 -13.59
N ASP A 94 -23.59 -22.60 -14.30
CA ASP A 94 -22.64 -23.72 -14.24
C ASP A 94 -21.86 -24.00 -15.53
N GLN A 95 -22.41 -23.66 -16.70
CA GLN A 95 -21.78 -23.96 -17.98
C GLN A 95 -21.02 -22.77 -18.56
N VAL A 96 -21.59 -21.56 -18.49
CA VAL A 96 -20.95 -20.38 -19.10
C VAL A 96 -19.66 -20.00 -18.36
N GLN A 97 -18.55 -19.99 -19.09
CA GLN A 97 -17.22 -19.68 -18.55
C GLN A 97 -16.83 -18.20 -18.66
N SER A 98 -17.66 -17.38 -19.29
CA SER A 98 -17.47 -15.94 -19.40
C SER A 98 -18.35 -15.20 -18.39
N PRO A 99 -17.94 -14.01 -17.89
CA PRO A 99 -18.77 -13.16 -17.04
C PRO A 99 -20.12 -12.87 -17.70
N THR A 100 -21.21 -13.26 -17.04
CA THR A 100 -22.57 -13.23 -17.60
C THR A 100 -23.56 -12.65 -16.60
N ALA A 101 -24.35 -11.66 -16.99
CA ALA A 101 -25.43 -11.12 -16.17
C ALA A 101 -26.80 -11.55 -16.72
N LEU A 102 -27.76 -11.78 -15.82
CA LEU A 102 -29.16 -11.90 -16.21
C LEU A 102 -29.80 -10.52 -16.15
N ILE A 103 -30.34 -10.07 -17.27
CA ILE A 103 -31.08 -8.81 -17.41
C ILE A 103 -32.57 -9.13 -17.36
N VAL A 104 -33.29 -8.50 -16.44
CA VAL A 104 -34.73 -8.66 -16.27
C VAL A 104 -35.43 -7.34 -16.56
N VAL A 105 -36.35 -7.34 -17.51
CA VAL A 105 -37.06 -6.13 -17.96
C VAL A 105 -38.54 -6.20 -17.62
N ASP A 106 -39.03 -5.18 -16.91
CA ASP A 106 -40.46 -4.91 -16.77
C ASP A 106 -40.91 -3.98 -17.90
N ASN A 107 -41.61 -4.55 -18.89
CA ASN A 107 -42.08 -3.83 -20.07
C ASN A 107 -43.18 -2.79 -19.78
N SER A 108 -43.96 -2.96 -18.71
CA SER A 108 -45.02 -2.04 -18.30
C SER A 108 -44.45 -0.81 -17.60
N LYS A 109 -43.50 -1.01 -16.69
CA LYS A 109 -42.80 0.07 -15.97
C LYS A 109 -41.63 0.67 -16.74
N LYS A 110 -41.29 0.10 -17.91
CA LYS A 110 -40.09 0.44 -18.70
C LYS A 110 -38.82 0.46 -17.83
N ALA A 111 -38.71 -0.52 -16.95
CA ALA A 111 -37.62 -0.61 -15.98
C ALA A 111 -36.74 -1.82 -16.30
N VAL A 112 -35.42 -1.60 -16.26
CA VAL A 112 -34.43 -2.63 -16.52
C VAL A 112 -33.67 -2.91 -15.23
N TYR A 113 -33.55 -4.19 -14.90
CA TYR A 113 -32.84 -4.69 -13.74
C TYR A 113 -31.79 -5.70 -14.18
N TRP A 114 -30.78 -5.91 -13.34
CA TRP A 114 -29.77 -6.94 -13.55
C TRP A 114 -29.65 -7.84 -12.33
N HIS A 115 -29.24 -9.08 -12.51
CA HIS A 115 -28.98 -10.01 -11.42
C HIS A 115 -27.59 -10.65 -11.60
N PRO A 116 -26.77 -10.71 -10.52
CA PRO A 116 -25.44 -11.30 -10.54
C PRO A 116 -25.51 -12.84 -10.56
N ILE A 117 -26.13 -13.42 -11.60
CA ILE A 117 -26.58 -14.82 -11.63
C ILE A 117 -25.45 -15.82 -11.33
N GLN A 118 -24.23 -15.56 -11.80
CA GLN A 118 -23.09 -16.46 -11.59
C GLN A 118 -22.47 -16.38 -10.20
N THR A 119 -22.74 -15.32 -9.44
CA THR A 119 -22.13 -15.09 -8.12
C THR A 119 -23.16 -15.00 -6.99
N SER A 120 -24.45 -15.13 -7.32
CA SER A 120 -25.55 -15.13 -6.37
C SER A 120 -25.63 -16.47 -5.67
N LEU A 121 -25.39 -16.45 -4.35
CA LEU A 121 -25.53 -17.64 -3.50
C LEU A 121 -26.98 -18.14 -3.53
N GLU A 122 -27.95 -17.23 -3.45
CA GLU A 122 -29.38 -17.55 -3.53
C GLU A 122 -29.73 -18.32 -4.82
N ALA A 123 -29.25 -17.83 -5.98
CA ALA A 123 -29.54 -18.50 -7.25
C ALA A 123 -28.87 -19.88 -7.35
N ARG A 124 -27.67 -20.03 -6.77
CA ARG A 124 -26.96 -21.31 -6.69
C ARG A 124 -27.71 -22.31 -5.81
N GLU A 125 -28.08 -21.90 -4.61
CA GLU A 125 -28.85 -22.74 -3.67
C GLU A 125 -30.20 -23.13 -4.26
N ALA A 126 -30.88 -22.19 -4.92
CA ALA A 126 -32.13 -22.46 -5.61
C ALA A 126 -31.95 -23.47 -6.75
N LEU A 127 -30.86 -23.35 -7.54
CA LEU A 127 -30.50 -24.30 -8.60
C LEU A 127 -30.24 -25.69 -8.02
N GLU A 128 -29.36 -25.81 -7.03
CA GLU A 128 -29.00 -27.10 -6.42
C GLU A 128 -30.22 -27.77 -5.78
N LYS A 129 -31.04 -27.01 -5.06
CA LYS A 129 -32.28 -27.50 -4.47
C LYS A 129 -33.26 -27.99 -5.54
N CYS A 130 -33.43 -27.23 -6.63
CA CYS A 130 -34.33 -27.59 -7.72
C CYS A 130 -33.82 -28.85 -8.46
N MET A 131 -32.51 -28.95 -8.73
CA MET A 131 -31.90 -30.13 -9.34
C MET A 131 -32.01 -31.39 -8.47
N ALA A 132 -31.97 -31.24 -7.13
CA ALA A 132 -32.04 -32.37 -6.21
C ALA A 132 -33.47 -32.83 -5.87
N GLN A 133 -34.48 -31.97 -6.03
CA GLN A 133 -35.80 -32.18 -5.41
C GLN A 133 -37.00 -31.98 -6.35
N SER A 134 -36.81 -31.53 -7.60
CA SER A 134 -37.93 -31.17 -8.46
C SER A 134 -38.35 -32.29 -9.40
N ASP A 135 -39.58 -32.78 -9.23
CA ASP A 135 -40.28 -33.67 -10.18
C ASP A 135 -41.21 -32.90 -11.14
N ALA A 136 -41.09 -31.57 -11.20
CA ALA A 136 -41.95 -30.75 -12.06
C ALA A 136 -41.61 -30.96 -13.54
N GLU A 137 -42.62 -30.99 -14.41
CA GLU A 137 -42.42 -31.12 -15.86
C GLU A 137 -41.62 -29.95 -16.47
N ASN A 138 -41.71 -28.76 -15.85
CA ASN A 138 -40.94 -27.57 -16.23
C ASN A 138 -40.38 -26.90 -14.96
N PRO A 139 -39.27 -27.43 -14.40
CA PRO A 139 -38.69 -26.92 -13.17
C PRO A 139 -38.10 -25.52 -13.39
N SER A 140 -38.17 -24.68 -12.36
CA SER A 140 -37.62 -23.32 -12.40
C SER A 140 -37.10 -22.91 -11.03
N ILE A 141 -36.10 -22.03 -11.03
CA ILE A 141 -35.63 -21.37 -9.82
C ILE A 141 -36.28 -19.99 -9.71
N THR A 142 -36.53 -19.54 -8.48
CA THR A 142 -36.92 -18.16 -8.23
C THR A 142 -35.70 -17.40 -7.74
N ILE A 143 -35.43 -16.26 -8.37
CA ILE A 143 -34.40 -15.31 -7.94
C ILE A 143 -35.05 -14.00 -7.49
N HIS A 144 -34.39 -13.32 -6.57
CA HIS A 144 -34.82 -12.03 -6.06
C HIS A 144 -33.84 -10.92 -6.45
N ILE A 145 -34.40 -9.80 -6.90
CA ILE A 145 -33.63 -8.64 -7.39
C ILE A 145 -33.99 -7.42 -6.54
N ASP A 146 -33.01 -6.79 -5.91
CA ASP A 146 -33.20 -5.54 -5.18
C ASP A 146 -33.43 -4.39 -6.18
N ILE A 147 -34.60 -3.76 -6.13
CA ILE A 147 -34.96 -2.75 -7.14
C ILE A 147 -34.20 -1.42 -6.99
N LYS A 148 -33.56 -1.17 -5.85
CA LYS A 148 -32.79 0.05 -5.61
C LYS A 148 -31.36 -0.13 -6.07
N GLU A 149 -30.74 -1.24 -5.69
CA GLU A 149 -29.33 -1.51 -5.97
C GLU A 149 -29.14 -2.07 -7.39
N ASN A 150 -30.09 -2.88 -7.88
CA ASN A 150 -29.94 -3.58 -9.16
C ASN A 150 -30.80 -3.05 -10.31
N ARG A 151 -31.43 -1.88 -10.14
CA ARG A 151 -32.04 -1.17 -11.27
C ARG A 151 -30.97 -0.43 -12.07
N LEU A 152 -30.96 -0.61 -13.39
CA LEU A 152 -30.09 0.13 -14.27
C LEU A 152 -30.57 1.58 -14.38
N THR A 153 -29.69 2.47 -13.92
CA THR A 153 -29.81 3.93 -13.95
C THR A 153 -28.41 4.50 -14.18
N PRO A 154 -28.26 5.77 -14.56
CA PRO A 154 -26.94 6.40 -14.72
C PRO A 154 -26.00 6.24 -13.52
N ARG A 155 -26.54 6.04 -12.30
CA ARG A 155 -25.75 5.83 -11.08
C ARG A 155 -25.28 4.39 -10.88
N ASN A 156 -25.97 3.40 -11.45
CA ASN A 156 -25.79 1.98 -11.12
C ASN A 156 -25.09 1.15 -12.21
N TYR A 157 -24.80 1.71 -13.39
CA TYR A 157 -24.04 0.98 -14.44
C TYR A 157 -22.65 0.54 -13.99
N LYS A 158 -22.01 1.32 -13.10
CA LYS A 158 -20.73 0.96 -12.51
C LYS A 158 -20.82 -0.30 -11.65
N ALA A 159 -21.94 -0.53 -10.97
CA ALA A 159 -22.13 -1.73 -10.16
C ALA A 159 -22.24 -2.98 -11.04
N LEU A 160 -22.93 -2.89 -12.17
CA LEU A 160 -22.96 -3.97 -13.18
C LEU A 160 -21.55 -4.24 -13.74
N TYR A 161 -20.76 -3.19 -14.00
CA TYR A 161 -19.37 -3.35 -14.43
C TYR A 161 -18.49 -4.01 -13.36
N SER A 162 -18.58 -3.55 -12.11
CA SER A 162 -17.89 -4.18 -10.97
C SER A 162 -18.26 -5.65 -10.81
N TYR A 163 -19.53 -6.01 -11.01
CA TYR A 163 -19.96 -7.40 -11.03
C TYR A 163 -19.20 -8.23 -12.09
N PHE A 164 -19.06 -7.74 -13.31
CA PHE A 164 -18.34 -8.49 -14.36
C PHE A 164 -16.87 -8.72 -14.01
N GLN A 165 -16.22 -7.75 -13.36
CA GLN A 165 -14.86 -7.90 -12.83
C GLN A 165 -14.78 -9.02 -11.79
N ASP A 166 -15.69 -9.02 -10.83
CA ASP A 166 -15.74 -10.01 -9.75
C ASP A 166 -16.08 -11.42 -10.27
N ALA A 167 -17.04 -11.51 -11.19
CA ALA A 167 -17.43 -12.76 -11.83
C ALA A 167 -16.26 -13.38 -12.59
N ARG A 168 -15.44 -12.59 -13.29
CA ARG A 168 -14.23 -13.06 -13.98
C ARG A 168 -13.24 -13.72 -13.02
N VAL A 169 -12.95 -13.07 -11.88
CA VAL A 169 -12.03 -13.62 -10.87
C VAL A 169 -12.58 -14.92 -10.29
N LYS A 170 -13.88 -14.99 -10.00
CA LYS A 170 -14.54 -16.22 -9.49
C LYS A 170 -14.54 -17.35 -10.52
N LEU A 171 -14.81 -17.06 -11.79
CA LEU A 171 -14.78 -18.05 -12.87
C LEU A 171 -13.37 -18.58 -13.14
N ALA A 172 -12.35 -17.71 -13.12
CA ALA A 172 -10.95 -18.12 -13.23
C ALA A 172 -10.54 -19.08 -12.10
N LYS A 173 -10.94 -18.77 -10.85
CA LYS A 173 -10.74 -19.67 -9.70
C LYS A 173 -11.46 -21.00 -9.90
N ARG A 174 -12.71 -20.98 -10.36
CA ARG A 174 -13.49 -22.20 -10.65
C ARG A 174 -12.84 -23.07 -11.74
N ALA A 175 -12.34 -22.46 -12.81
CA ALA A 175 -11.65 -23.17 -13.89
C ALA A 175 -10.34 -23.81 -13.40
N MET A 176 -9.55 -23.09 -12.60
CA MET A 176 -8.35 -23.65 -11.95
C MET A 176 -8.66 -24.81 -11.02
N LEU A 177 -9.82 -24.80 -10.35
CA LEU A 177 -10.25 -25.85 -9.42
C LEU A 177 -10.84 -27.08 -10.12
N ARG A 178 -11.59 -26.91 -11.22
CA ARG A 178 -12.13 -28.02 -12.03
C ARG A 178 -11.05 -28.95 -12.59
N ILE A 179 -9.84 -28.44 -12.80
CA ILE A 179 -8.70 -29.22 -13.28
C ILE A 179 -8.20 -30.23 -12.23
N LYS A 180 -8.61 -30.13 -10.96
CA LYS A 180 -7.90 -30.83 -9.86
C LYS A 180 -8.61 -31.98 -9.13
N THR A 181 -9.94 -32.16 -9.08
CA THR A 181 -10.52 -33.21 -8.18
C THR A 181 -11.98 -33.65 -8.46
N ASP A 182 -12.22 -34.98 -8.52
CA ASP A 182 -13.51 -35.68 -8.74
C ASP A 182 -14.35 -36.02 -7.46
N LYS A 183 -14.63 -35.08 -6.55
CA LYS A 183 -15.61 -35.29 -5.44
C LYS A 183 -16.46 -34.03 -5.20
N THR A 184 -17.73 -34.14 -4.77
CA THR A 184 -18.65 -32.99 -4.67
C THR A 184 -18.36 -32.10 -3.46
N LEU A 185 -17.48 -31.15 -3.74
CA LEU A 185 -17.04 -29.99 -2.97
C LEU A 185 -18.17 -29.10 -2.41
N SER A 186 -19.43 -29.21 -2.86
CA SER A 186 -20.47 -28.21 -2.54
C SER A 186 -20.90 -28.22 -1.07
N ALA A 187 -21.11 -29.40 -0.47
CA ALA A 187 -21.56 -29.49 0.93
C ALA A 187 -20.49 -29.02 1.93
N GLY A 188 -19.22 -29.34 1.69
CA GLY A 188 -18.11 -28.89 2.53
C GLY A 188 -17.81 -27.39 2.37
N VAL A 189 -17.87 -26.87 1.14
CA VAL A 189 -17.66 -25.44 0.87
C VAL A 189 -18.85 -24.60 1.33
N GLN A 190 -20.09 -25.10 1.29
CA GLN A 190 -21.26 -24.42 1.85
C GLN A 190 -21.14 -24.24 3.36
N HIS A 191 -20.73 -25.28 4.10
CA HIS A 191 -20.54 -25.18 5.54
C HIS A 191 -19.42 -24.19 5.93
N ILE A 192 -18.30 -24.21 5.20
CA ILE A 192 -17.18 -23.27 5.40
C ILE A 192 -17.60 -21.84 5.06
N ASN A 193 -18.31 -21.62 3.96
CA ASN A 193 -18.78 -20.29 3.58
C ASN A 193 -19.80 -19.72 4.58
N GLU A 194 -20.63 -20.56 5.20
CA GLU A 194 -21.58 -20.14 6.23
C GLU A 194 -20.86 -19.73 7.53
N ILE A 195 -19.85 -20.49 7.95
CA ILE A 195 -19.00 -20.13 9.10
C ILE A 195 -18.22 -18.84 8.80
N GLU A 196 -17.60 -18.74 7.62
CA GLU A 196 -16.92 -17.52 7.16
C GLU A 196 -17.88 -16.32 7.17
N ARG A 197 -19.12 -16.50 6.72
CA ARG A 197 -20.13 -15.45 6.72
C ARG A 197 -20.51 -14.98 8.13
N GLN A 198 -20.77 -15.90 9.05
CA GLN A 198 -21.10 -15.54 10.44
C GLN A 198 -19.95 -14.84 11.15
N ILE A 199 -18.71 -15.22 10.82
CA ILE A 199 -17.50 -14.58 11.31
C ILE A 199 -17.34 -13.18 10.71
N LEU A 200 -17.65 -12.97 9.43
CA LEU A 200 -17.67 -11.64 8.80
C LEU A 200 -18.78 -10.75 9.38
N GLU A 201 -19.87 -11.31 9.88
CA GLU A 201 -21.00 -10.54 10.42
C GLU A 201 -20.90 -10.26 11.94
N LEU A 202 -19.70 -10.42 12.53
CA LEU A 202 -19.45 -10.27 13.97
C LEU A 202 -19.94 -8.93 14.55
N PRO A 203 -20.87 -8.94 15.53
CA PRO A 203 -21.39 -7.72 16.14
C PRO A 203 -20.30 -6.89 16.83
N GLY A 204 -20.26 -5.60 16.53
CA GLY A 204 -19.26 -4.68 17.09
C GLY A 204 -17.92 -4.67 16.36
N PHE A 205 -17.80 -5.39 15.23
CA PHE A 205 -16.59 -5.43 14.42
C PHE A 205 -16.86 -5.11 12.96
N ASP A 206 -16.04 -4.25 12.38
CA ASP A 206 -15.89 -4.13 10.93
C ASP A 206 -14.79 -5.11 10.47
N TRP A 207 -14.81 -5.53 9.21
CA TRP A 207 -13.81 -6.47 8.69
C TRP A 207 -13.29 -6.06 7.31
N ARG A 208 -12.07 -6.49 6.98
CA ARG A 208 -11.46 -6.30 5.67
C ARG A 208 -10.64 -7.50 5.24
N PHE A 209 -10.74 -7.86 3.97
CA PHE A 209 -9.79 -8.81 3.38
C PHE A 209 -8.41 -8.17 3.26
N ARG A 210 -7.42 -8.81 3.88
CA ARG A 210 -6.02 -8.38 3.89
C ARG A 210 -5.34 -8.77 2.58
N LYS A 211 -4.64 -7.80 1.99
CA LYS A 211 -3.80 -7.97 0.80
C LYS A 211 -2.33 -7.84 1.22
N GLY A 212 -1.63 -8.96 1.34
CA GLY A 212 -0.22 -9.01 1.78
C GLY A 212 -0.07 -9.42 3.25
N GLU A 213 1.16 -9.49 3.75
CA GLU A 213 1.45 -10.09 5.06
C GLU A 213 1.08 -9.19 6.25
N LEU A 214 0.97 -7.88 6.04
CA LEU A 214 0.79 -6.88 7.10
C LEU A 214 -0.68 -6.70 7.49
N LEU A 215 -0.95 -6.68 8.81
CA LEU A 215 -2.27 -6.41 9.38
C LEU A 215 -2.79 -5.02 9.00
N SER A 216 -4.09 -4.94 8.79
CA SER A 216 -4.80 -3.69 8.54
C SER A 216 -4.73 -2.77 9.76
N PRO A 217 -4.67 -1.44 9.56
CA PRO A 217 -4.85 -0.46 10.64
C PRO A 217 -6.13 -0.72 11.43
N GLY A 218 -6.08 -0.62 12.76
CA GLY A 218 -7.24 -0.84 13.64
C GLY A 218 -7.60 -2.30 13.91
N THR A 219 -6.88 -3.28 13.36
CA THR A 219 -7.18 -4.71 13.59
C THR A 219 -7.10 -5.05 15.08
N VAL A 220 -8.06 -5.81 15.61
CA VAL A 220 -8.10 -6.42 16.96
C VAL A 220 -7.69 -7.89 16.89
N PHE A 221 -8.12 -8.61 15.86
CA PHE A 221 -7.69 -9.98 15.56
C PHE A 221 -7.83 -10.25 14.05
N SER A 222 -7.17 -11.30 13.56
CA SER A 222 -7.19 -11.69 12.15
C SER A 222 -7.31 -13.20 12.00
N LEU A 223 -7.97 -13.64 10.92
CA LEU A 223 -8.16 -15.05 10.58
C LEU A 223 -7.63 -15.31 9.18
N GLU A 224 -7.01 -16.46 8.97
CA GLU A 224 -6.64 -16.97 7.64
C GLU A 224 -7.41 -18.25 7.39
N SER A 225 -8.22 -18.27 6.34
CA SER A 225 -8.97 -19.43 5.88
C SER A 225 -8.07 -20.42 5.15
N SER A 226 -8.58 -21.64 4.94
CA SER A 226 -7.88 -22.71 4.24
C SER A 226 -7.59 -22.41 2.76
N ASP A 227 -8.32 -21.46 2.15
CA ASP A 227 -8.07 -20.95 0.80
C ASP A 227 -7.09 -19.76 0.76
N GLY A 228 -6.45 -19.46 1.91
CA GLY A 228 -5.40 -18.45 2.05
C GLY A 228 -5.94 -17.02 2.10
N LYS A 229 -7.25 -16.80 2.23
CA LYS A 229 -7.78 -15.47 2.46
C LYS A 229 -7.54 -15.08 3.91
N GLN A 230 -6.96 -13.90 4.09
CA GLN A 230 -6.78 -13.30 5.40
C GLN A 230 -7.85 -12.22 5.61
N VAL A 231 -8.50 -12.25 6.78
CA VAL A 231 -9.54 -11.30 7.18
C VAL A 231 -9.13 -10.64 8.48
N ASP A 232 -9.03 -9.33 8.47
CA ASP A 232 -8.72 -8.52 9.63
C ASP A 232 -10.01 -7.91 10.19
N PHE A 233 -10.18 -7.98 11.51
CA PHE A 233 -11.35 -7.46 12.23
C PHE A 233 -10.99 -6.25 13.06
N MET A 234 -11.76 -5.17 12.96
CA MET A 234 -11.51 -3.87 13.58
C MET A 234 -12.72 -3.47 14.45
N PRO A 235 -12.56 -2.73 15.56
CA PRO A 235 -13.69 -2.23 16.34
C PRO A 235 -14.58 -1.35 15.48
N SER A 236 -15.88 -1.64 15.42
CA SER A 236 -16.85 -0.75 14.80
C SER A 236 -17.36 0.30 15.80
N LYS A 237 -18.23 1.21 15.35
CA LYS A 237 -18.89 2.19 16.23
C LYS A 237 -19.76 1.57 17.32
N THR A 238 -20.16 0.31 17.17
CA THR A 238 -20.96 -0.43 18.15
C THR A 238 -20.12 -1.40 18.98
N TYR A 239 -18.80 -1.34 18.87
CA TYR A 239 -17.88 -2.18 19.63
C TYR A 239 -18.06 -1.98 21.13
N LYS A 240 -18.15 -3.10 21.86
CA LYS A 240 -18.05 -3.14 23.32
C LYS A 240 -16.98 -4.15 23.72
N PRO A 241 -16.13 -3.88 24.73
CA PRO A 241 -15.07 -4.79 25.13
C PRO A 241 -15.54 -6.22 25.42
N GLU A 242 -16.72 -6.39 26.00
CA GLU A 242 -17.33 -7.70 26.28
C GLU A 242 -17.76 -8.47 25.02
N LEU A 243 -17.88 -7.80 23.87
CA LEU A 243 -18.17 -8.43 22.57
C LEU A 243 -16.90 -8.91 21.86
N ALA A 244 -15.72 -8.64 22.44
CA ALA A 244 -14.45 -9.10 21.88
C ALA A 244 -14.46 -10.63 21.69
N PRO A 245 -14.08 -11.13 20.51
CA PRO A 245 -14.21 -12.53 20.24
C PRO A 245 -13.23 -13.33 21.08
N THR A 246 -13.76 -14.36 21.71
CA THR A 246 -12.98 -15.30 22.51
C THR A 246 -12.89 -16.60 21.74
N ILE A 247 -11.67 -17.05 21.47
CA ILE A 247 -11.41 -18.32 20.80
C ILE A 247 -11.05 -19.36 21.86
N LYS A 248 -11.83 -20.43 21.96
CA LYS A 248 -11.47 -21.64 22.71
C LYS A 248 -11.01 -22.70 21.72
N LEU A 249 -9.69 -22.85 21.62
CA LEU A 249 -9.06 -23.89 20.82
C LEU A 249 -8.60 -25.03 21.73
N ARG A 250 -9.02 -26.26 21.41
CA ARG A 250 -8.41 -27.49 21.93
C ARG A 250 -7.54 -28.06 20.82
N ALA A 251 -6.24 -28.13 21.07
CA ALA A 251 -5.28 -28.68 20.13
C ALA A 251 -4.66 -29.99 20.65
N LYS A 252 -4.39 -30.93 19.74
CA LYS A 252 -3.68 -32.18 20.00
C LYS A 252 -2.43 -32.26 19.13
N PHE A 253 -1.35 -32.81 19.66
CA PHE A 253 -0.10 -32.96 18.92
C PHE A 253 0.43 -34.38 19.07
N SER A 254 0.86 -34.98 17.96
CA SER A 254 1.42 -36.33 18.00
C SER A 254 2.83 -36.32 18.57
N THR A 255 3.09 -37.14 19.58
CA THR A 255 4.43 -37.31 20.15
C THR A 255 5.32 -38.23 19.31
N LYS A 256 4.80 -38.86 18.25
CA LYS A 256 5.54 -39.85 17.46
C LYS A 256 6.35 -39.24 16.30
N SER A 257 5.95 -38.07 15.82
CA SER A 257 6.51 -37.41 14.64
C SER A 257 7.44 -36.25 15.04
N LYS A 258 8.64 -36.19 14.44
CA LYS A 258 9.57 -35.06 14.64
C LYS A 258 8.95 -33.73 14.22
N LYS A 259 8.18 -33.72 13.12
CA LYS A 259 7.48 -32.55 12.59
C LYS A 259 6.40 -32.05 13.55
N GLU A 260 5.67 -32.97 14.16
CA GLU A 260 4.61 -32.67 15.13
C GLU A 260 5.15 -32.14 16.46
N ARG A 261 6.29 -32.69 16.92
CA ARG A 261 7.01 -32.12 18.08
C ARG A 261 7.49 -30.70 17.81
N GLN A 262 8.02 -30.42 16.63
CA GLN A 262 8.45 -29.06 16.25
C GLN A 262 7.25 -28.09 16.19
N ARG A 263 6.12 -28.54 15.66
CA ARG A 263 4.88 -27.75 15.61
C ARG A 263 4.33 -27.48 17.02
N PHE A 264 4.36 -28.46 17.91
CA PHE A 264 3.99 -28.28 19.32
C PHE A 264 4.89 -27.25 20.04
N GLU A 265 6.21 -27.31 19.85
CA GLU A 265 7.12 -26.33 20.44
C GLU A 265 6.88 -24.92 19.91
N ALA A 266 6.61 -24.78 18.60
CA ALA A 266 6.22 -23.49 18.02
C ALA A 266 4.90 -22.97 18.60
N PHE A 267 3.89 -23.84 18.75
CA PHE A 267 2.61 -23.52 19.38
C PHE A 267 2.78 -23.07 20.83
N ARG A 268 3.49 -23.87 21.62
CA ARG A 268 3.78 -23.57 23.03
C ARG A 268 4.50 -22.24 23.18
N LYS A 269 5.53 -22.00 22.37
CA LYS A 269 6.29 -20.75 22.39
C LYS A 269 5.41 -19.56 22.03
N ALA A 270 4.58 -19.67 20.98
CA ALA A 270 3.68 -18.59 20.57
C ALA A 270 2.64 -18.23 21.66
N VAL A 271 2.14 -19.22 22.38
CA VAL A 271 1.23 -19.02 23.52
C VAL A 271 1.96 -18.40 24.71
N GLN A 272 3.16 -18.88 25.05
CA GLN A 272 3.95 -18.38 26.17
C GLN A 272 4.40 -16.93 25.96
N ASP A 273 4.88 -16.62 24.76
CA ASP A 273 5.38 -15.29 24.40
C ASP A 273 4.24 -14.31 24.12
N GLY A 274 2.98 -14.78 24.05
CA GLY A 274 1.82 -13.97 23.67
C GLY A 274 1.87 -13.46 22.23
N THR A 275 2.82 -13.94 21.42
CA THR A 275 3.06 -13.54 20.04
C THR A 275 3.55 -14.71 19.18
N GLY A 276 3.13 -14.79 17.92
CA GLY A 276 3.62 -15.79 16.97
C GLY A 276 2.52 -16.36 16.07
N THR A 277 2.94 -17.16 15.10
CA THR A 277 2.03 -17.75 14.10
C THR A 277 2.30 -19.24 13.98
N VAL A 278 1.23 -20.05 14.04
CA VAL A 278 1.33 -21.51 13.93
C VAL A 278 0.24 -22.05 13.03
N ASP A 279 0.66 -22.84 12.03
CA ASP A 279 -0.24 -23.58 11.15
C ASP A 279 -0.66 -24.89 11.83
N LEU A 280 -1.96 -25.00 12.12
CA LEU A 280 -2.59 -26.22 12.62
C LEU A 280 -3.40 -26.86 11.49
N ASP A 281 -3.21 -28.16 11.29
CA ASP A 281 -4.08 -28.95 10.41
C ASP A 281 -5.16 -29.68 11.22
N ASP A 282 -6.11 -30.29 10.53
CA ASP A 282 -7.27 -30.96 11.12
C ASP A 282 -6.84 -32.03 12.13
N SER A 283 -5.67 -32.66 11.91
CA SER A 283 -5.12 -33.64 12.82
C SER A 283 -4.64 -33.04 14.14
N ASN A 284 -4.44 -31.72 14.19
CA ASN A 284 -4.02 -30.97 15.36
C ASN A 284 -5.16 -30.28 16.11
N ILE A 285 -6.36 -30.23 15.55
CA ILE A 285 -7.48 -29.48 16.14
C ILE A 285 -8.51 -30.49 16.66
N ASP A 286 -8.76 -30.48 17.96
CA ASP A 286 -9.82 -31.29 18.58
C ASP A 286 -11.15 -30.53 18.61
N SER A 287 -11.11 -29.23 18.86
CA SER A 287 -12.29 -28.36 18.82
C SER A 287 -11.87 -26.90 18.67
N LEU A 288 -12.63 -26.13 17.90
CA LEU A 288 -12.51 -24.68 17.81
C LEU A 288 -13.87 -24.08 18.12
N GLU A 289 -13.97 -23.27 19.17
CA GLU A 289 -15.19 -22.55 19.51
C GLU A 289 -14.90 -21.05 19.51
N ILE A 290 -15.69 -20.28 18.78
CA ILE A 290 -15.59 -18.82 18.76
C ILE A 290 -16.81 -18.24 19.45
N PHE A 291 -16.59 -17.30 20.37
CA PHE A 291 -17.63 -16.61 21.12
C PHE A 291 -17.53 -15.10 20.86
N SER A 292 -18.66 -14.40 20.83
CA SER A 292 -18.72 -12.94 20.98
C SER A 292 -19.71 -12.62 22.10
N GLY A 293 -19.21 -12.06 23.19
CA GLY A 293 -19.99 -11.98 24.43
C GLY A 293 -20.43 -13.36 24.92
N SER A 294 -21.74 -13.52 25.17
CA SER A 294 -22.35 -14.80 25.56
C SER A 294 -22.77 -15.67 24.39
N GLN A 295 -22.70 -15.16 23.15
CA GLN A 295 -23.14 -15.88 21.97
C GLN A 295 -22.01 -16.77 21.44
N ARG A 296 -22.32 -18.07 21.30
CA ARG A 296 -21.44 -19.05 20.65
C ARG A 296 -21.72 -19.03 19.15
N ILE A 297 -20.66 -18.85 18.35
CA ILE A 297 -20.73 -18.66 16.89
C ILE A 297 -20.43 -19.97 16.15
N ASP A 298 -19.62 -20.87 16.73
CA ASP A 298 -19.28 -22.16 16.11
C ASP A 298 -19.36 -23.34 17.09
N GLN A 299 -19.78 -24.50 16.59
CA GLN A 299 -19.96 -25.75 17.35
C GLN A 299 -19.14 -26.94 16.84
N ASN A 300 -18.57 -26.90 15.64
CA ASN A 300 -17.96 -28.11 15.06
C ASN A 300 -16.45 -27.99 14.84
N SER A 301 -15.76 -29.13 14.98
CA SER A 301 -14.34 -29.22 14.65
C SER A 301 -14.15 -28.91 13.16
N PRO A 302 -13.28 -27.97 12.79
CA PRO A 302 -13.06 -27.64 11.38
C PRO A 302 -12.35 -28.81 10.67
N ASP A 303 -12.95 -29.30 9.58
CA ASP A 303 -12.30 -30.18 8.58
C ASP A 303 -11.36 -29.37 7.65
N SER A 304 -10.67 -28.38 8.20
CA SER A 304 -9.77 -27.53 7.42
C SER A 304 -8.63 -26.93 8.24
N LYS A 305 -7.52 -26.66 7.56
CA LYS A 305 -6.32 -26.03 8.14
C LYS A 305 -6.64 -24.64 8.65
N VAL A 306 -6.29 -24.38 9.91
CA VAL A 306 -6.44 -23.07 10.56
C VAL A 306 -5.05 -22.57 10.94
N LYS A 307 -4.73 -21.36 10.50
CA LYS A 307 -3.53 -20.66 10.95
C LYS A 307 -3.90 -19.73 12.09
N LEU A 308 -3.38 -20.04 13.27
CA LEU A 308 -3.57 -19.21 14.46
C LEU A 308 -2.43 -18.19 14.52
N THR A 309 -2.80 -16.90 14.56
CA THR A 309 -1.87 -15.81 14.87
C THR A 309 -2.21 -15.25 16.24
N ILE A 310 -1.25 -15.34 17.16
CA ILE A 310 -1.32 -14.77 18.50
C ILE A 310 -0.44 -13.51 18.46
N GLY A 311 -0.91 -12.36 18.93
CA GLY A 311 -0.06 -11.18 19.02
C GLY A 311 -0.77 -9.96 19.62
N PRO A 312 -0.04 -8.99 20.20
CA PRO A 312 -0.55 -7.64 20.38
C PRO A 312 -0.88 -7.11 19.00
N THR A 313 -2.10 -6.63 18.81
CA THR A 313 -2.52 -6.12 17.52
C THR A 313 -1.85 -4.78 17.25
N LYS A 314 -0.75 -4.83 16.51
CA LYS A 314 -0.07 -3.64 15.99
C LYS A 314 -0.85 -3.11 14.80
N THR A 315 -1.24 -1.86 14.91
CA THR A 315 -2.04 -1.17 13.91
C THR A 315 -1.21 -0.09 13.25
N ARG A 316 -1.02 -0.19 11.93
CA ARG A 316 -0.26 0.83 11.18
C ARG A 316 -1.10 2.07 10.99
N GLN A 317 -0.56 3.24 11.29
CA GLN A 317 -1.23 4.53 11.28
C GLN A 317 -0.31 5.56 10.63
N ILE A 318 -0.90 6.52 9.90
CA ILE A 318 -0.14 7.68 9.45
C ILE A 318 -0.09 8.66 10.61
N LEU A 319 1.11 8.86 11.15
CA LEU A 319 1.42 9.83 12.17
C LEU A 319 1.89 11.13 11.50
N ILE A 320 1.27 12.24 11.87
CA ILE A 320 1.62 13.59 11.41
C ILE A 320 2.32 14.28 12.57
N LEU A 321 3.58 14.65 12.35
CA LEU A 321 4.31 15.57 13.19
C LEU A 321 4.17 16.98 12.63
N ASP A 322 3.78 17.90 13.48
CA ASP A 322 3.49 19.27 13.11
C ASP A 322 4.16 20.20 14.13
N ASN A 323 4.99 21.12 13.64
CA ASN A 323 5.69 22.10 14.48
C ASN A 323 5.06 23.51 14.41
N GLY A 324 3.87 23.64 13.82
CA GLY A 324 3.17 24.89 13.60
C GLY A 324 3.55 25.63 12.32
N LYS A 325 4.67 25.26 11.66
CA LYS A 325 5.08 25.81 10.35
C LYS A 325 5.03 24.76 9.25
N GLN A 326 5.36 23.52 9.59
CA GLN A 326 5.58 22.43 8.65
C GLN A 326 4.98 21.14 9.21
N GLU A 327 4.50 20.28 8.31
CA GLU A 327 4.05 18.93 8.66
C GLU A 327 4.97 17.87 8.04
N ALA A 328 5.29 16.86 8.82
CA ALA A 328 6.01 15.67 8.38
C ALA A 328 5.16 14.42 8.66
N ARG A 329 5.06 13.54 7.65
CA ARG A 329 4.23 12.33 7.73
C ARG A 329 5.11 11.10 7.91
N TYR A 330 4.75 10.27 8.87
CA TYR A 330 5.43 9.04 9.21
C TYR A 330 4.42 7.90 9.32
N VAL A 331 4.85 6.67 9.09
CA VAL A 331 4.05 5.47 9.35
C VAL A 331 4.47 4.92 10.71
N ALA A 332 3.51 4.70 11.61
CA ALA A 332 3.77 4.15 12.94
C ALA A 332 2.88 2.95 13.22
N GLU A 333 3.37 2.00 14.01
CA GLU A 333 2.60 0.91 14.59
C GLU A 333 2.12 1.32 15.98
N ILE A 334 0.83 1.14 16.23
CA ILE A 334 0.18 1.43 17.50
C ILE A 334 -0.37 0.13 18.09
N TRP A 335 -0.08 -0.17 19.36
CA TRP A 335 -0.63 -1.35 20.04
C TRP A 335 -0.90 -1.08 21.52
N VAL A 336 -1.69 -1.94 22.13
CA VAL A 336 -1.93 -1.94 23.57
C VAL A 336 -1.30 -3.18 24.17
N GLU A 337 -0.52 -3.00 25.22
CA GLU A 337 0.12 -4.09 25.94
C GLU A 337 0.13 -3.73 27.44
N GLN A 338 -0.32 -4.66 28.29
CA GLN A 338 -0.36 -4.48 29.75
C GLN A 338 -1.07 -3.17 30.21
N GLY A 339 -2.13 -2.75 29.50
CA GLY A 339 -2.89 -1.53 29.81
C GLY A 339 -2.18 -0.22 29.43
N LYS A 340 -1.08 -0.28 28.69
CA LYS A 340 -0.38 0.86 28.10
C LYS A 340 -0.58 0.90 26.59
N PHE A 341 -0.73 2.10 26.06
CA PHE A 341 -0.66 2.36 24.63
C PHE A 341 0.79 2.57 24.23
N PHE A 342 1.20 1.94 23.13
CA PHE A 342 2.52 2.08 22.52
C PHE A 342 2.38 2.60 21.10
N ILE A 343 3.28 3.49 20.71
CA ILE A 343 3.39 4.01 19.34
C ILE A 343 4.86 3.93 18.94
N GLU A 344 5.15 3.29 17.81
CA GLU A 344 6.50 3.17 17.27
C GLU A 344 6.51 3.38 15.76
N THR A 345 7.31 4.31 15.25
CA THR A 345 7.51 4.46 13.79
C THR A 345 8.12 3.21 13.17
N VAL A 346 7.63 2.78 12.00
CA VAL A 346 8.19 1.61 11.30
C VAL A 346 9.63 1.86 10.86
N ALA A 347 10.41 0.77 10.84
CA ALA A 347 11.81 0.78 10.44
C ALA A 347 12.00 1.37 9.03
N GLY A 348 13.13 2.05 8.82
CA GLY A 348 13.49 2.65 7.53
C GLY A 348 13.12 4.13 7.38
N GLN A 349 12.48 4.74 8.38
CA GLN A 349 12.17 6.16 8.38
C GLN A 349 13.27 7.00 9.05
N ILE A 350 13.29 8.30 8.71
CA ILE A 350 14.28 9.26 9.21
C ILE A 350 14.10 9.52 10.71
N LEU A 351 12.86 9.52 11.20
CA LEU A 351 12.57 9.66 12.62
C LEU A 351 12.13 8.34 13.22
N ASN A 352 12.73 8.04 14.37
CA ASN A 352 12.34 6.96 15.26
C ASN A 352 11.55 7.57 16.41
N ILE A 353 10.23 7.48 16.35
CA ILE A 353 9.34 7.96 17.41
C ILE A 353 8.92 6.76 18.23
N LYS A 354 9.16 6.78 19.54
CA LYS A 354 8.62 5.80 20.49
C LYS A 354 7.86 6.52 21.60
N MET A 355 6.63 6.11 21.82
CA MET A 355 5.78 6.63 22.88
C MET A 355 5.13 5.47 23.63
N ASP A 356 5.14 5.55 24.96
CA ASP A 356 4.26 4.73 25.81
C ASP A 356 3.51 5.59 26.83
N PHE A 357 2.22 5.33 26.99
CA PHE A 357 1.38 6.03 27.97
C PHE A 357 0.24 5.15 28.48
N LYS A 358 -0.20 5.36 29.72
CA LYS A 358 -1.44 4.75 30.23
C LYS A 358 -2.63 5.67 30.00
N PRO A 359 -3.82 5.13 29.66
CA PRO A 359 -5.05 5.92 29.61
C PRO A 359 -5.31 6.63 30.94
N GLY A 360 -5.54 7.95 30.89
CA GLY A 360 -5.79 8.78 32.07
C GLY A 360 -4.53 9.39 32.72
N GLU A 361 -3.33 9.03 32.29
CA GLU A 361 -2.10 9.74 32.69
C GLU A 361 -1.91 11.00 31.84
N THR A 362 -1.62 12.14 32.48
CA THR A 362 -1.31 13.41 31.79
C THR A 362 0.14 13.50 31.33
N LYS A 363 0.96 12.47 31.59
CA LYS A 363 2.39 12.43 31.30
C LYS A 363 2.75 11.08 30.65
N GLY A 364 3.11 11.11 29.37
CA GLY A 364 3.70 9.98 28.65
C GLY A 364 5.22 10.15 28.50
N LYS A 365 5.97 9.05 28.36
CA LYS A 365 7.38 9.11 27.95
C LYS A 365 7.44 9.15 26.44
N PHE A 366 8.14 10.15 25.92
CA PHE A 366 8.26 10.38 24.48
C PHE A 366 9.73 10.42 24.10
N ASN A 367 10.13 9.51 23.23
CA ASN A 367 11.49 9.43 22.71
C ASN A 367 11.45 9.69 21.20
N ILE A 368 12.11 10.76 20.78
CA ILE A 368 12.40 11.01 19.36
C ILE A 368 13.87 10.75 19.14
N GLY A 369 14.17 9.79 18.28
CA GLY A 369 15.51 9.56 17.74
C GLY A 369 15.56 9.90 16.26
N ILE A 370 16.75 10.28 15.79
CA ILE A 370 17.03 10.45 14.36
C ILE A 370 17.75 9.19 13.89
N ASN A 371 17.38 8.69 12.72
CA ASN A 371 18.11 7.60 12.06
C ASN A 371 19.13 8.19 11.06
N PRO A 372 20.41 8.32 11.45
CA PRO A 372 21.42 8.98 10.61
C PRO A 372 21.70 8.20 9.33
N GLU A 373 21.52 6.87 9.32
CA GLU A 373 21.74 6.04 8.13
C GLU A 373 20.71 6.27 7.01
N LYS A 374 19.60 6.94 7.33
CA LYS A 374 18.51 7.24 6.38
C LYS A 374 18.55 8.66 5.84
N LEU A 375 19.45 9.49 6.36
CA LEU A 375 19.74 10.79 5.79
C LEU A 375 20.72 10.59 4.63
N VAL A 376 20.38 11.07 3.44
CA VAL A 376 21.22 10.90 2.24
C VAL A 376 22.05 12.13 1.90
N SER A 377 21.84 13.25 2.61
CA SER A 377 22.56 14.51 2.39
C SER A 377 22.58 15.38 3.65
N ALA A 378 23.51 16.33 3.69
CA ALA A 378 23.57 17.33 4.76
C ALA A 378 22.34 18.25 4.74
N SER A 379 21.80 18.57 3.55
CA SER A 379 20.56 19.33 3.39
C SER A 379 19.36 18.68 4.08
N GLN A 380 19.24 17.35 4.02
CA GLN A 380 18.17 16.64 4.72
C GLN A 380 18.34 16.69 6.23
N GLN A 381 19.57 16.61 6.72
CA GLN A 381 19.87 16.78 8.14
C GLN A 381 19.48 18.18 8.60
N LEU A 382 19.86 19.23 7.86
CA LEU A 382 19.52 20.61 8.21
C LEU A 382 18.01 20.82 8.26
N ARG A 383 17.24 20.34 7.27
CA ARG A 383 15.76 20.45 7.30
C ARG A 383 15.14 19.82 8.54
N LEU A 384 15.70 18.71 9.00
CA LEU A 384 15.25 18.05 10.21
C LEU A 384 15.60 18.86 11.46
N LEU A 385 16.82 19.41 11.52
CA LEU A 385 17.23 20.30 12.61
C LEU A 385 16.40 21.58 12.63
N ASP A 386 16.09 22.18 11.48
CA ASP A 386 15.19 23.33 11.33
C ASP A 386 13.79 22.98 11.84
N PHE A 387 13.27 21.81 11.45
CA PHE A 387 11.98 21.31 11.94
C PHE A 387 11.95 21.27 13.47
N ILE A 388 13.02 20.79 14.11
CA ILE A 388 13.11 20.69 15.58
C ILE A 388 13.33 22.08 16.22
N LYS A 389 14.26 22.89 15.69
CA LYS A 389 14.69 24.17 16.29
C LYS A 389 13.62 25.25 16.27
N ASP A 390 12.76 25.26 15.23
CA ASP A 390 11.69 26.25 15.09
C ASP A 390 10.42 25.93 15.90
N THR A 391 10.42 24.84 16.68
CA THR A 391 9.22 24.35 17.36
C THR A 391 9.02 25.04 18.70
N GLN A 392 7.90 25.77 18.85
CA GLN A 392 7.40 26.14 20.19
C GLN A 392 6.59 25.00 20.82
N GLN A 393 5.85 24.26 19.99
CA GLN A 393 5.04 23.11 20.39
C GLN A 393 5.03 22.06 19.28
N LEU A 394 5.37 20.81 19.62
CA LEU A 394 5.27 19.67 18.71
C LEU A 394 3.89 19.02 18.87
N ILE A 395 3.12 18.99 17.79
CA ILE A 395 1.80 18.38 17.72
C ILE A 395 1.92 17.04 17.00
N ILE A 396 1.42 15.99 17.65
CA ILE A 396 1.35 14.65 17.08
C ILE A 396 -0.12 14.35 16.78
N SER A 397 -0.40 14.05 15.53
CA SER A 397 -1.73 13.63 15.08
C SER A 397 -1.65 12.29 14.36
N PHE A 398 -2.78 11.59 14.26
CA PHE A 398 -2.92 10.44 13.37
C PHE A 398 -4.06 10.65 12.38
N ILE A 399 -4.03 9.93 11.25
CA ILE A 399 -5.16 9.88 10.32
C ILE A 399 -5.99 8.64 10.63
N ASP A 400 -7.24 8.83 11.01
CA ASP A 400 -8.15 7.71 11.30
C ASP A 400 -8.60 6.95 10.03
N ASP A 401 -9.39 5.90 10.23
CA ASP A 401 -9.91 5.01 9.20
C ASP A 401 -10.85 5.69 8.19
N VAL A 402 -11.38 6.87 8.54
CA VAL A 402 -12.23 7.72 7.70
C VAL A 402 -11.47 8.90 7.10
N GLY A 403 -10.14 8.96 7.27
CA GLY A 403 -9.26 9.94 6.64
C GLY A 403 -9.14 11.26 7.38
N PHE A 404 -9.65 11.37 8.61
CA PHE A 404 -9.59 12.58 9.41
C PHE A 404 -8.34 12.65 10.29
N LYS A 405 -7.68 13.81 10.30
CA LYS A 405 -6.56 14.13 11.20
C LYS A 405 -7.10 14.30 12.63
N ARG A 406 -6.66 13.44 13.56
CA ARG A 406 -6.97 13.52 14.99
C ARG A 406 -5.71 13.85 15.78
N LYS A 407 -5.78 14.92 16.58
CA LYS A 407 -4.70 15.28 17.51
C LYS A 407 -4.63 14.23 18.61
N LEU A 408 -3.46 13.62 18.76
CA LEU A 408 -3.16 12.69 19.85
C LEU A 408 -2.56 13.44 21.04
N PHE A 409 -1.59 14.30 20.75
CA PHE A 409 -0.77 14.94 21.76
C PHE A 409 -0.22 16.29 21.27
N ALA A 410 0.09 17.18 22.21
CA ALA A 410 0.95 18.33 21.99
C ALA A 410 1.86 18.54 23.20
N ALA A 411 3.14 18.78 22.95
CA ALA A 411 4.10 19.16 23.97
C ALA A 411 4.88 20.38 23.55
N ASP A 412 5.17 21.23 24.52
CA ASP A 412 6.20 22.25 24.37
C ASP A 412 7.55 21.55 24.33
N LEU A 413 8.35 21.86 23.32
CA LEU A 413 9.62 21.20 23.08
C LEU A 413 10.74 22.19 23.42
N ASP A 414 11.56 21.87 24.42
CA ASP A 414 12.78 22.66 24.66
C ASP A 414 13.84 22.25 23.65
N ALA A 415 13.76 22.84 22.45
CA ALA A 415 14.66 22.56 21.34
C ALA A 415 16.14 22.83 21.67
N SER A 416 16.42 23.74 22.62
CA SER A 416 17.78 24.09 23.03
C SER A 416 18.53 22.95 23.72
N SER A 417 17.78 22.01 24.31
CA SER A 417 18.34 20.79 24.94
C SER A 417 18.63 19.65 23.95
N ILE A 418 18.12 19.75 22.71
CA ILE A 418 18.13 18.65 21.73
C ILE A 418 19.19 18.89 20.64
N VAL A 419 19.43 20.14 20.25
CA VAL A 419 20.39 20.50 19.20
C VAL A 419 21.30 21.62 19.68
N SER A 420 22.61 21.37 19.70
CA SER A 420 23.57 22.44 20.01
C SER A 420 23.74 23.40 18.83
N ASP A 421 24.05 24.67 19.11
CA ASP A 421 24.29 25.66 18.05
C ASP A 421 25.45 25.26 17.13
N ASP A 422 26.47 24.59 17.66
CA ASP A 422 27.60 24.08 16.87
C ASP A 422 27.16 23.00 15.87
N GLN A 423 26.31 22.07 16.29
CA GLN A 423 25.75 21.03 15.40
C GLN A 423 24.89 21.65 14.30
N TYR A 424 24.06 22.62 14.66
CA TYR A 424 23.21 23.33 13.72
C TYR A 424 24.03 24.10 12.67
N ASN A 425 24.99 24.91 13.12
CA ASN A 425 25.84 25.71 12.25
C ASN A 425 26.71 24.84 11.33
N PHE A 426 27.17 23.69 11.82
CA PHE A 426 27.94 22.75 11.03
C PHE A 426 27.09 22.10 9.93
N ALA A 427 25.89 21.60 10.26
CA ALA A 427 24.96 21.06 9.26
C ALA A 427 24.55 22.13 8.23
N LYS A 428 24.34 23.37 8.69
CA LYS A 428 24.03 24.51 7.82
C LYS A 428 25.16 24.80 6.81
N ALA A 429 26.40 24.84 7.27
CA ALA A 429 27.56 25.03 6.40
C ALA A 429 27.65 23.95 5.32
N LEU A 430 27.44 22.68 5.68
CA LEU A 430 27.46 21.57 4.71
C LEU A 430 26.32 21.67 3.69
N ALA A 431 25.10 22.00 4.12
CA ALA A 431 23.97 22.19 3.20
C ALA A 431 24.18 23.37 2.24
N GLU A 432 24.77 24.47 2.72
CA GLU A 432 25.10 25.62 1.86
C GLU A 432 26.20 25.29 0.84
N ILE A 433 27.15 24.41 1.20
CA ILE A 433 28.12 23.85 0.24
C ILE A 433 27.35 23.11 -0.87
N GLU A 434 26.46 22.17 -0.53
CA GLU A 434 25.65 21.42 -1.51
C GLU A 434 24.86 22.35 -2.43
N ALA A 435 24.22 23.39 -1.85
CA ALA A 435 23.41 24.33 -2.60
C ALA A 435 24.24 25.18 -3.58
N LYS A 436 25.47 25.54 -3.23
CA LYS A 436 26.36 26.33 -4.09
C LYS A 436 27.01 25.51 -5.19
N THR A 437 27.34 24.25 -4.91
CA THR A 437 28.06 23.39 -5.85
C THR A 437 27.14 22.54 -6.71
N GLY A 438 25.91 22.26 -6.26
CA GLY A 438 25.04 21.26 -6.86
C GLY A 438 25.47 19.81 -6.58
N VAL A 439 26.49 19.61 -5.74
CA VAL A 439 27.06 18.29 -5.43
C VAL A 439 26.68 17.90 -4.01
N ALA A 440 26.03 16.75 -3.83
CA ALA A 440 25.65 16.28 -2.50
C ALA A 440 26.88 15.92 -1.65
N VAL A 441 26.86 16.32 -0.39
CA VAL A 441 27.81 15.87 0.64
C VAL A 441 27.30 14.51 1.14
N PRO A 442 28.05 13.42 0.94
CA PRO A 442 27.59 12.08 1.33
C PRO A 442 27.31 12.00 2.83
N PHE A 443 26.18 11.39 3.17
CA PHE A 443 25.76 11.12 4.54
C PHE A 443 25.46 9.61 4.69
N PRO A 444 25.68 8.96 5.86
CA PRO A 444 26.19 9.50 7.12
C PRO A 444 27.62 10.04 7.05
N LEU A 445 27.87 11.05 7.88
CA LEU A 445 29.24 11.53 8.11
C LEU A 445 30.10 10.42 8.71
N PRO A 446 31.44 10.48 8.56
CA PRO A 446 32.32 9.52 9.22
C PRO A 446 32.09 9.48 10.73
N GLU A 447 32.09 8.28 11.32
CA GLU A 447 31.83 8.07 12.76
C GLU A 447 32.82 8.81 13.68
N GLY A 448 34.04 9.08 13.21
CA GLY A 448 35.08 9.82 13.94
C GLY A 448 35.45 11.12 13.25
N LEU A 449 34.59 12.14 13.32
CA LEU A 449 34.93 13.48 12.84
C LEU A 449 36.08 14.07 13.67
N LYS A 450 37.19 14.40 13.02
CA LYS A 450 38.29 15.13 13.65
C LYS A 450 38.01 16.63 13.64
N MET A 451 38.62 17.37 14.56
CA MET A 451 38.56 18.84 14.56
C MET A 451 39.02 19.44 13.22
N GLU A 452 39.97 18.78 12.56
CA GLU A 452 40.43 19.14 11.21
C GLU A 452 39.33 19.00 10.14
N ASP A 453 38.50 17.95 10.21
CA ASP A 453 37.39 17.77 9.26
C ASP A 453 36.36 18.91 9.38
N VAL A 454 36.04 19.29 10.62
CA VAL A 454 35.14 20.41 10.91
C VAL A 454 35.72 21.72 10.37
N ARG A 455 37.00 21.98 10.64
CA ARG A 455 37.72 23.17 10.14
C ARG A 455 37.73 23.20 8.61
N ASN A 456 37.99 22.07 7.97
CA ASN A 456 38.03 21.95 6.51
C ASN A 456 36.65 22.23 5.90
N ALA A 457 35.57 21.70 6.48
CA ALA A 457 34.22 21.99 6.02
C ALA A 457 33.90 23.50 6.09
N TYR A 458 34.19 24.17 7.22
CA TYR A 458 34.00 25.62 7.34
C TYR A 458 34.91 26.44 6.42
N TRP A 459 36.08 25.89 6.05
CA TRP A 459 36.96 26.51 5.09
C TRP A 459 36.38 26.42 3.67
N VAL A 460 35.92 25.25 3.25
CA VAL A 460 35.25 25.04 1.96
C VAL A 460 34.01 25.91 1.85
N HIS A 461 33.21 25.96 2.92
CA HIS A 461 32.06 26.84 3.03
C HIS A 461 32.41 28.31 2.80
N ARG A 462 33.44 28.84 3.48
CA ARG A 462 33.92 30.22 3.28
C ARG A 462 34.42 30.45 1.87
N LEU A 463 35.22 29.53 1.32
CA LEU A 463 35.73 29.63 -0.05
C LEU A 463 34.59 29.74 -1.07
N LEU A 464 33.54 28.93 -0.93
CA LEU A 464 32.40 28.93 -1.85
C LEU A 464 31.44 30.12 -1.66
N THR A 465 31.29 30.61 -0.42
CA THR A 465 30.36 31.71 -0.12
C THR A 465 30.98 33.09 -0.32
N GLN A 466 32.28 33.25 -0.03
CA GLN A 466 33.01 34.52 -0.15
C GLN A 466 33.84 34.61 -1.44
N GLY A 467 34.04 33.49 -2.15
CA GLY A 467 34.76 33.42 -3.42
C GLY A 467 36.29 33.49 -3.31
N LYS A 468 36.82 33.82 -2.12
CA LYS A 468 38.26 33.97 -1.87
C LYS A 468 38.59 33.81 -0.37
N VAL A 469 39.71 33.17 -0.08
CA VAL A 469 40.27 33.00 1.27
C VAL A 469 41.80 33.10 1.23
N THR A 470 42.42 33.34 2.38
CA THR A 470 43.88 33.38 2.54
C THR A 470 44.32 32.34 3.57
N GLN A 471 45.28 31.48 3.21
CA GLN A 471 45.76 30.43 4.11
C GLN A 471 47.18 29.96 3.77
N ASP A 472 47.88 29.45 4.78
CA ASP A 472 49.09 28.65 4.58
C ASP A 472 48.75 27.30 3.96
N ILE A 473 49.42 26.96 2.87
CA ILE A 473 49.18 25.71 2.13
C ILE A 473 50.48 24.98 1.82
N THR A 474 50.33 23.66 1.67
CA THR A 474 51.36 22.77 1.13
C THR A 474 50.78 22.03 -0.06
N LEU A 475 51.45 22.09 -1.21
CA LEU A 475 51.02 21.43 -2.44
C LEU A 475 52.09 20.45 -2.91
N ASN A 476 51.65 19.29 -3.38
CA ASN A 476 52.51 18.30 -4.03
C ASN A 476 52.05 18.15 -5.48
N PHE A 477 52.93 18.32 -6.45
CA PHE A 477 52.59 18.12 -7.85
C PHE A 477 53.78 17.63 -8.69
N THR A 478 53.47 16.94 -9.78
CA THR A 478 54.46 16.47 -10.76
C THR A 478 54.23 17.19 -12.08
N LEU A 479 55.29 17.80 -12.62
CA LEU A 479 55.19 18.52 -13.88
C LEU A 479 55.17 17.53 -15.06
N ARG A 480 54.15 17.65 -15.93
CA ARG A 480 53.98 16.75 -17.09
C ARG A 480 54.91 17.08 -18.27
N ARG A 481 55.46 18.30 -18.33
CA ARG A 481 56.40 18.81 -19.36
C ARG A 481 57.36 19.82 -18.73
N ASN A 482 58.51 20.09 -19.37
CA ASN A 482 59.37 21.22 -19.03
C ASN A 482 58.52 22.50 -19.03
N PRO A 483 58.20 23.09 -17.86
CA PRO A 483 57.35 24.26 -17.81
C PRO A 483 58.11 25.47 -18.37
N PRO A 484 57.40 26.45 -18.94
CA PRO A 484 58.03 27.69 -19.39
C PRO A 484 58.65 28.50 -18.24
N GLU A 485 58.19 28.30 -17.00
CA GLU A 485 58.70 28.96 -15.80
C GLU A 485 59.36 27.97 -14.83
N LYS A 486 60.54 28.32 -14.32
CA LYS A 486 61.23 27.54 -13.28
C LYS A 486 60.55 27.73 -11.92
N VAL A 487 60.10 26.63 -11.33
CA VAL A 487 59.61 26.58 -9.93
C VAL A 487 60.81 26.77 -8.99
N GLU A 488 60.88 27.92 -8.31
CA GLU A 488 61.99 28.27 -7.42
C GLU A 488 61.47 28.89 -6.11
N LYS A 489 62.22 28.72 -5.02
CA LYS A 489 61.94 29.39 -3.75
C LYS A 489 61.89 30.91 -3.96
N ASN A 490 61.01 31.59 -3.25
CA ASN A 490 60.73 33.03 -3.31
C ASN A 490 60.10 33.54 -4.61
N LYS A 491 59.76 32.69 -5.58
CA LYS A 491 58.96 33.12 -6.73
C LYS A 491 57.47 33.11 -6.42
N PHE A 492 56.77 34.06 -7.04
CA PHE A 492 55.31 34.05 -7.07
C PHE A 492 54.84 33.03 -8.08
N MET A 493 53.80 32.27 -7.74
CA MET A 493 53.23 31.27 -8.63
C MET A 493 51.71 31.32 -8.55
N ILE A 494 51.08 31.10 -9.70
CA ILE A 494 49.63 30.96 -9.83
C ILE A 494 49.36 29.57 -10.38
N LEU A 495 48.56 28.79 -9.65
CA LEU A 495 48.06 27.49 -10.07
C LEU A 495 46.56 27.61 -10.33
N THR A 496 46.11 27.00 -11.42
CA THR A 496 44.70 26.91 -11.75
C THR A 496 44.31 25.45 -11.93
N GLN A 497 43.22 25.04 -11.28
CA GLN A 497 42.68 23.68 -11.33
C GLN A 497 41.21 23.70 -11.72
N ASN A 498 40.83 22.85 -12.68
CA ASN A 498 39.45 22.63 -13.13
C ASN A 498 39.25 21.13 -13.45
N PRO A 499 38.38 20.40 -12.72
CA PRO A 499 37.64 20.86 -11.54
C PRO A 499 38.57 21.14 -10.33
N PRO A 500 38.11 21.86 -9.30
CA PRO A 500 38.87 22.12 -8.08
C PRO A 500 39.19 20.83 -7.32
N GLU A 501 40.36 20.77 -6.70
CA GLU A 501 40.73 19.67 -5.82
C GLU A 501 40.44 20.06 -4.36
N ILE A 502 39.17 19.96 -3.98
CA ILE A 502 38.71 20.26 -2.62
C ILE A 502 38.58 18.95 -1.84
N TYR A 503 38.90 18.95 -0.56
CA TYR A 503 38.74 17.77 0.30
C TYR A 503 37.70 18.02 1.39
N LEU A 504 36.78 17.07 1.54
CA LEU A 504 35.87 16.97 2.67
C LEU A 504 36.01 15.58 3.28
N PHE A 505 36.13 15.51 4.60
CA PHE A 505 36.23 14.23 5.34
C PHE A 505 37.33 13.29 4.83
N GLY A 506 38.49 13.87 4.47
CA GLY A 506 39.63 13.15 3.92
C GLY A 506 39.43 12.58 2.50
N LYS A 507 38.34 12.93 1.81
CA LYS A 507 38.04 12.48 0.44
C LYS A 507 37.95 13.66 -0.53
N PRO A 508 38.37 13.49 -1.80
CA PRO A 508 38.14 14.49 -2.84
C PRO A 508 36.65 14.77 -3.01
N TYR A 509 36.28 16.04 -2.89
CA TYR A 509 34.95 16.58 -3.16
C TYR A 509 35.01 17.33 -4.48
N VAL A 510 34.71 16.60 -5.56
CA VAL A 510 34.78 17.11 -6.93
C VAL A 510 33.60 18.03 -7.16
N VAL A 511 33.88 19.28 -7.53
CA VAL A 511 32.86 20.28 -7.86
C VAL A 511 32.93 20.59 -9.35
N PRO A 512 32.08 19.96 -10.19
CA PRO A 512 32.02 20.24 -11.61
C PRO A 512 31.69 21.71 -11.86
N ASP A 513 32.18 22.26 -12.96
CA ASP A 513 31.88 23.64 -13.38
C ASP A 513 32.42 24.74 -12.46
N PHE A 514 33.43 24.43 -11.64
CA PHE A 514 34.19 25.43 -10.90
C PHE A 514 35.66 25.39 -11.31
N THR A 515 36.33 26.51 -11.13
CA THR A 515 37.77 26.66 -11.30
C THR A 515 38.34 27.24 -10.02
N GLN A 516 39.39 26.60 -9.50
CA GLN A 516 40.14 27.07 -8.36
C GLN A 516 41.44 27.71 -8.83
N THR A 517 41.76 28.87 -8.27
CA THR A 517 43.04 29.55 -8.46
C THR A 517 43.73 29.70 -7.12
N ILE A 518 44.97 29.24 -7.05
CA ILE A 518 45.86 29.37 -5.90
C ILE A 518 47.01 30.28 -6.31
N ALA A 519 47.17 31.41 -5.64
CA ALA A 519 48.20 32.39 -5.93
C ALA A 519 49.00 32.71 -4.66
N GLY A 520 50.33 32.63 -4.74
CA GLY A 520 51.17 32.89 -3.57
C GLY A 520 52.66 32.84 -3.87
N LYS A 521 53.45 33.30 -2.90
CA LYS A 521 54.91 33.21 -2.94
C LYS A 521 55.36 31.88 -2.36
N ILE A 522 56.21 31.16 -3.08
CA ILE A 522 56.80 29.89 -2.62
C ILE A 522 57.78 30.19 -1.47
N THR A 523 57.42 29.81 -0.25
CA THR A 523 58.25 29.99 0.94
C THR A 523 59.22 28.82 1.15
N GLU A 524 58.83 27.61 0.74
CA GLU A 524 59.69 26.43 0.77
C GLU A 524 59.49 25.58 -0.49
N LEU A 525 60.58 24.97 -0.98
CA LEU A 525 60.60 24.10 -2.15
C LEU A 525 61.44 22.87 -1.84
N LYS A 526 60.84 21.69 -1.92
CA LYS A 526 61.51 20.39 -1.83
C LYS A 526 61.32 19.65 -3.16
N THR A 527 62.40 19.11 -3.71
CA THR A 527 62.38 18.28 -4.92
C THR A 527 62.66 16.84 -4.49
N PRO A 528 61.67 15.93 -4.43
CA PRO A 528 61.92 14.54 -4.09
C PRO A 528 62.77 13.89 -5.18
N GLU A 529 63.84 13.20 -4.79
CA GLU A 529 64.71 12.46 -5.72
C GLU A 529 63.94 11.30 -6.37
N GLY A 530 63.80 11.34 -7.70
CA GLY A 530 63.16 10.28 -8.48
C GLY A 530 63.50 10.40 -9.96
N LYS A 531 64.16 9.39 -10.52
CA LYS A 531 64.59 9.35 -11.93
C LYS A 531 63.36 9.41 -12.86
N GLY A 532 63.17 10.53 -13.57
CA GLY A 532 62.37 10.59 -14.79
C GLY A 532 61.23 11.62 -14.85
N LYS A 533 60.74 12.17 -13.72
CA LYS A 533 59.78 13.30 -13.69
C LYS A 533 60.01 14.14 -12.42
N PRO A 534 60.26 15.46 -12.51
CA PRO A 534 60.46 16.26 -11.31
C PRO A 534 59.13 16.41 -10.56
N SER A 535 59.10 15.83 -9.36
CA SER A 535 58.06 16.08 -8.37
C SER A 535 58.47 17.28 -7.52
N TYR A 536 57.51 18.09 -7.09
CA TYR A 536 57.75 19.24 -6.23
C TYR A 536 56.79 19.21 -5.05
N LYS A 537 57.32 19.48 -3.87
CA LYS A 537 56.56 19.85 -2.69
C LYS A 537 56.84 21.32 -2.38
N ILE A 538 55.82 22.16 -2.48
CA ILE A 538 55.91 23.58 -2.20
C ILE A 538 55.11 23.96 -0.96
N GLU A 539 55.59 24.96 -0.26
CA GLU A 539 54.86 25.63 0.81
C GLU A 539 54.67 27.10 0.43
N MET A 540 53.47 27.62 0.65
CA MET A 540 53.16 29.04 0.47
C MET A 540 52.49 29.54 1.74
N LYS A 541 53.05 30.59 2.35
CA LYS A 541 52.40 31.29 3.46
C LYS A 541 51.45 32.35 2.94
N ASN A 542 50.29 32.51 3.57
CA ASN A 542 49.24 33.45 3.16
C ASN A 542 48.88 33.35 1.67
N ALA A 543 48.80 32.13 1.12
CA ALA A 543 48.37 31.93 -0.25
C ALA A 543 46.91 32.36 -0.40
N GLU A 544 46.63 33.07 -1.48
CA GLU A 544 45.28 33.43 -1.88
C GLU A 544 44.67 32.28 -2.67
N ILE A 545 43.53 31.80 -2.20
CA ILE A 545 42.77 30.72 -2.83
C ILE A 545 41.43 31.30 -3.20
N SER A 546 41.11 31.27 -4.49
CA SER A 546 39.82 31.74 -5.01
C SER A 546 39.14 30.64 -5.80
N ILE A 547 37.82 30.67 -5.81
CA ILE A 547 37.00 29.75 -6.59
C ILE A 547 35.96 30.53 -7.38
N LYS A 548 35.79 30.19 -8.65
CA LYS A 548 34.79 30.81 -9.52
C LYS A 548 34.07 29.74 -10.33
N LYS A 549 32.78 29.97 -10.60
CA LYS A 549 32.04 29.13 -11.52
C LYS A 549 32.62 29.31 -12.93
N THR A 550 32.93 28.21 -13.60
CA THR A 550 33.43 28.19 -14.97
C THR A 550 32.29 28.68 -15.87
N VAL A 551 32.46 29.86 -16.48
CA VAL A 551 31.50 30.36 -17.46
C VAL A 551 31.68 29.52 -18.72
N GLU A 552 30.64 28.84 -19.20
CA GLU A 552 30.66 28.22 -20.52
C GLU A 552 30.98 29.33 -21.54
N SER A 553 32.14 29.24 -22.17
CA SER A 553 32.40 29.98 -23.39
C SER A 553 31.34 29.54 -24.40
N ASN A 554 30.40 30.43 -24.75
CA ASN A 554 29.47 30.26 -25.86
C ASN A 554 30.20 29.57 -27.01
N LYS A 555 29.87 28.29 -27.27
CA LYS A 555 30.18 27.69 -28.56
C LYS A 555 29.36 28.45 -29.60
N PRO A 556 29.95 29.09 -30.61
CA PRO A 556 29.18 29.61 -31.72
C PRO A 556 28.49 28.43 -32.42
N LEU A 557 27.21 28.63 -32.73
CA LEU A 557 26.36 27.73 -33.52
C LEU A 557 26.98 27.35 -34.86
#